data_AF-A0A3M0BVJ6-F1
#
_entry.id   AF-A0A3M0BVJ6-F1
#
_cell.length_a   1.000
_cell.length_b   1.000
_cell.length_c   1.000
_cell.angle_alpha   90.00
_cell.angle_beta   90.00
_cell.angle_gamma   90.00
#
_symmetry.space_group_name_H-M   'P 1'
#
loop_
_entity.id
_entity.type
_entity.pdbx_description
1 polymer ?
#
loop_
_entity_poly.entity_id
_entity_poly.type
_entity_poly.pdbx_seq_one_letter_code
_entity_poly.pdbx_strand_id
1 'polypeptide(L)'
;MADGDTMPLKTPAKKQTEKTGTGAIDPDIIHRYRVINVVAVQNWGRSGSTFLQSLLDNHPNIVSTPNFYSRAYFEIWENALAEKADPEKTATFMEKFRQWFDPALVDHTAGLHRLGPDQNQVAGVNRDLFAQYLTAFFKKNAMTRRTLFIGAHLAYALALGRGGDLGDDLWILYPVHGRGRKVADTLLEDFPDSRFIHTLREPVANFASSIAHLRGTNRTYKHPSVWSVLRMQYAARSLEKGFTLHNDFAYDKGLAENGQVCAIRLEDLHTAPQDMMKTVAGWLGLAWHPCLLESTFDGKIWWNRPESPRLKGFQTTHLSRNVTTCLSRLDRFRVREIARPKRLKWGYEKDKRSTLKSALYTTAFYTTLWVPWRQEWRERPSAHRIVDMLSRVRKLLPPDLRARVDEDMTRETTRFTYLSYQRGTETLRSAMKPEDQHNPVRCLIVLYKTSPEEDGYKGRIYEDLPVSGTESARDEIGVWFDDEVINPAVSERQRPVPGLYDIARLCLAVSDYISVRWLTMKAHILSRRRIADTLPHMAPHPAEGDISTRIPDA
;
A
#
# COMPACT_ATOMS: atom_id res chain seq x y z
N MET A 1 -13.01 62.59 0.89
CA MET A 1 -14.14 61.92 0.22
C MET A 1 -13.55 60.96 -0.79
N ALA A 2 -13.71 59.65 -0.75
CA ALA A 2 -14.14 58.69 0.29
C ALA A 2 -13.49 57.34 -0.13
N ASP A 3 -12.96 56.46 0.73
CA ASP A 3 -13.65 55.55 1.67
C ASP A 3 -14.92 54.91 1.05
N GLY A 4 -15.16 53.59 1.01
CA GLY A 4 -14.34 52.40 1.22
C GLY A 4 -14.81 51.29 0.25
N ASP A 5 -14.53 50.01 0.42
CA ASP A 5 -13.78 49.32 1.48
C ASP A 5 -13.17 48.01 0.92
N THR A 6 -12.15 47.44 1.56
CA THR A 6 -11.63 46.08 1.26
C THR A 6 -11.53 45.26 2.54
N MET A 7 -12.49 44.35 2.76
CA MET A 7 -12.43 43.45 3.93
C MET A 7 -11.16 42.58 3.90
N PRO A 8 -10.27 42.66 4.90
CA PRO A 8 -9.17 41.72 5.02
C PRO A 8 -9.72 40.37 5.48
N LEU A 9 -9.34 39.30 4.78
CA LEU A 9 -9.51 37.93 5.25
C LEU A 9 -8.78 37.78 6.59
N LYS A 10 -9.54 37.79 7.70
CA LYS A 10 -9.02 37.47 9.03
C LYS A 10 -8.62 36.00 9.05
N THR A 11 -7.35 35.73 8.78
CA THR A 11 -6.69 34.48 9.18
C THR A 11 -6.99 34.25 10.67
N PRO A 12 -7.57 33.11 11.07
CA PRO A 12 -7.70 32.80 12.48
C PRO A 12 -6.29 32.70 13.05
N ALA A 13 -5.94 33.61 13.96
CA ALA A 13 -4.66 33.55 14.64
C ALA A 13 -4.58 32.21 15.38
N LYS A 14 -3.78 31.26 14.87
CA LYS A 14 -3.44 30.05 15.60
C LYS A 14 -2.73 30.50 16.88
N LYS A 15 -3.45 30.49 17.99
CA LYS A 15 -2.84 30.41 19.32
C LYS A 15 -2.12 29.06 19.38
N GLN A 16 -0.87 29.03 18.94
CA GLN A 16 0.11 28.10 19.48
C GLN A 16 0.26 28.48 20.97
N THR A 17 -0.61 27.92 21.80
CA THR A 17 -0.27 27.73 23.19
C THR A 17 0.59 26.48 23.26
N GLU A 18 1.90 26.69 23.35
CA GLU A 18 2.75 25.75 24.07
C GLU A 18 2.22 25.66 25.51
N LYS A 19 1.29 24.72 25.74
CA LYS A 19 0.89 24.34 27.09
C LYS A 19 1.97 23.42 27.67
N THR A 20 3.12 24.00 27.98
CA THR A 20 3.95 23.55 29.11
C THR A 20 3.23 23.89 30.41
N GLY A 21 2.05 23.29 30.59
CA GLY A 21 1.15 23.56 31.68
C GLY A 21 0.73 22.24 32.32
N THR A 22 1.05 22.09 33.60
CA THR A 22 0.69 20.96 34.46
C THR A 22 -0.82 20.96 34.81
N GLY A 23 -1.68 21.07 33.79
CA GLY A 23 -3.08 20.71 33.92
C GLY A 23 -3.16 19.20 34.10
N ALA A 24 -3.76 18.75 35.20
CA ALA A 24 -3.95 17.33 35.45
C ALA A 24 -4.70 16.71 34.26
N ILE A 25 -4.09 15.68 33.66
CA ILE A 25 -4.73 14.89 32.62
C ILE A 25 -5.90 14.16 33.29
N ASP A 26 -7.11 14.31 32.74
CA ASP A 26 -8.30 13.55 33.14
C ASP A 26 -8.43 12.33 32.20
N PRO A 27 -8.02 11.11 32.62
CA PRO A 27 -8.11 9.94 31.76
C PRO A 27 -9.56 9.50 31.53
N ASP A 28 -10.46 9.84 32.46
CA ASP A 28 -11.87 9.43 32.42
C ASP A 28 -12.68 10.24 31.38
N ILE A 29 -12.10 11.30 30.78
CA ILE A 29 -12.65 12.02 29.61
C ILE A 29 -12.97 11.06 28.45
N ILE A 30 -12.26 9.94 28.33
CA ILE A 30 -12.47 8.94 27.27
C ILE A 30 -13.89 8.37 27.24
N HIS A 31 -14.60 8.41 28.38
CA HIS A 31 -15.99 7.95 28.48
C HIS A 31 -17.03 8.94 27.93
N ARG A 32 -16.63 10.15 27.53
CA ARG A 32 -17.54 11.15 26.94
C ARG A 32 -17.86 10.88 25.47
N TYR A 33 -16.96 10.22 24.75
CA TYR A 33 -17.06 10.05 23.30
C TYR A 33 -17.77 8.75 22.91
N ARG A 34 -18.66 8.83 21.91
CA ARG A 34 -19.38 7.68 21.37
C ARG A 34 -18.85 7.32 19.99
N VAL A 35 -18.22 6.15 19.85
CA VAL A 35 -17.94 5.58 18.52
C VAL A 35 -19.22 4.96 17.98
N ILE A 36 -19.78 5.55 16.92
CA ILE A 36 -21.01 5.07 16.29
C ILE A 36 -20.74 3.96 15.27
N ASN A 37 -19.69 4.06 14.46
CA ASN A 37 -19.34 3.03 13.48
C ASN A 37 -17.93 3.15 12.89
N VAL A 38 -17.63 2.35 11.86
CA VAL A 38 -16.32 2.31 11.17
C VAL A 38 -16.47 2.69 9.69
N VAL A 39 -15.59 3.57 9.21
CA VAL A 39 -15.39 3.82 7.78
C VAL A 39 -14.15 3.07 7.30
N ALA A 40 -14.39 2.01 6.54
CA ALA A 40 -13.41 1.13 5.94
C ALA A 40 -12.93 1.66 4.58
N VAL A 41 -11.62 1.67 4.33
CA VAL A 41 -11.07 2.04 3.00
C VAL A 41 -10.57 0.82 2.23
N GLN A 42 -11.23 0.51 1.11
CA GLN A 42 -10.86 -0.51 0.13
C GLN A 42 -10.20 0.13 -1.11
N ASN A 43 -9.44 -0.65 -1.88
CA ASN A 43 -8.72 -0.17 -3.05
C ASN A 43 -8.60 -1.19 -4.19
N TRP A 44 -8.87 -0.76 -5.41
CA TRP A 44 -8.50 -1.50 -6.62
C TRP A 44 -7.08 -1.14 -7.06
N GLY A 45 -6.09 -1.94 -6.67
CA GLY A 45 -4.68 -1.73 -7.01
C GLY A 45 -4.09 -0.46 -6.37
N ARG A 46 -3.39 0.35 -7.16
CA ARG A 46 -2.75 1.61 -6.72
C ARG A 46 -3.63 2.83 -6.99
N SER A 47 -4.80 2.83 -6.38
CA SER A 47 -5.87 3.83 -6.50
C SER A 47 -5.91 4.89 -5.39
N GLY A 48 -4.84 5.06 -4.61
CA GLY A 48 -4.71 6.20 -3.70
C GLY A 48 -5.48 6.12 -2.39
N SER A 49 -5.83 4.94 -1.89
CA SER A 49 -6.46 4.77 -0.57
C SER A 49 -5.67 5.36 0.61
N THR A 50 -4.34 5.32 0.62
CA THR A 50 -3.54 6.02 1.66
C THR A 50 -3.73 7.53 1.56
N PHE A 51 -3.90 8.06 0.35
CA PHE A 51 -4.18 9.48 0.13
C PHE A 51 -5.59 9.84 0.63
N LEU A 52 -6.62 9.06 0.29
CA LEU A 52 -7.96 9.24 0.89
C LEU A 52 -7.93 9.19 2.42
N GLN A 53 -7.22 8.23 3.01
CA GLN A 53 -7.08 8.14 4.48
C GLN A 53 -6.48 9.42 5.05
N SER A 54 -5.44 9.97 4.42
CA SER A 54 -4.82 11.22 4.87
C SER A 54 -5.73 12.45 4.75
N LEU A 55 -6.77 12.41 3.91
CA LEU A 55 -7.77 13.48 3.79
C LEU A 55 -8.92 13.32 4.79
N LEU A 56 -9.12 12.11 5.35
CA LEU A 56 -10.10 11.85 6.40
C LEU A 56 -9.48 12.00 7.80
N ASP A 57 -8.17 12.21 7.89
CA ASP A 57 -7.48 12.43 9.14
C ASP A 57 -7.86 13.79 9.77
N ASN A 58 -7.71 13.86 11.09
CA ASN A 58 -7.97 15.03 11.92
C ASN A 58 -9.40 15.64 11.86
N HIS A 59 -10.35 15.02 11.15
CA HIS A 59 -11.74 15.46 11.14
C HIS A 59 -12.38 15.33 12.54
N PRO A 60 -13.16 16.32 13.04
CA PRO A 60 -13.74 16.32 14.40
C PRO A 60 -14.52 15.04 14.76
N ASN A 61 -15.23 14.47 13.78
CA ASN A 61 -16.02 13.25 13.94
C ASN A 61 -15.32 11.97 13.44
N ILE A 62 -13.99 11.98 13.24
CA ILE A 62 -13.21 10.79 12.85
C ILE A 62 -12.03 10.61 13.82
N VAL A 63 -11.85 9.38 14.31
CA VAL A 63 -10.62 8.91 14.95
C VAL A 63 -9.91 7.91 14.04
N SER A 64 -8.58 8.04 13.94
CA SER A 64 -7.76 7.30 12.99
C SER A 64 -6.49 6.78 13.68
N THR A 65 -5.74 5.93 12.98
CA THR A 65 -4.31 5.72 13.24
C THR A 65 -3.53 5.91 11.92
N PRO A 66 -2.23 6.24 11.97
CA PRO A 66 -1.44 6.47 10.77
C PRO A 66 -1.44 5.31 9.76
N ASN A 67 -1.72 5.62 8.50
CA ASN A 67 -1.69 4.72 7.34
C ASN A 67 -2.29 3.32 7.60
N PHE A 68 -1.46 2.32 7.91
CA PHE A 68 -1.83 0.92 8.05
C PHE A 68 -1.65 0.38 9.48
N TYR A 69 -1.48 1.25 10.48
CA TYR A 69 -1.15 0.86 11.86
C TYR A 69 -2.18 -0.07 12.50
N SER A 70 -3.49 0.11 12.22
CA SER A 70 -4.56 -0.78 12.66
C SER A 70 -4.81 -1.99 11.72
N ARG A 71 -4.22 -2.06 10.52
CA ARG A 71 -4.57 -3.04 9.44
C ARG A 71 -4.42 -4.52 9.83
N ALA A 72 -3.65 -4.80 10.88
CA ALA A 72 -3.44 -6.14 11.41
C ALA A 72 -4.41 -6.52 12.55
N TYR A 73 -5.26 -5.61 13.03
CA TYR A 73 -6.06 -5.77 14.25
C TYR A 73 -6.82 -7.09 14.36
N PHE A 74 -7.74 -7.38 13.43
CA PHE A 74 -8.58 -8.58 13.52
C PHE A 74 -7.80 -9.90 13.43
N GLU A 75 -6.70 -9.93 12.67
CA GLU A 75 -5.82 -11.11 12.60
C GLU A 75 -4.96 -11.26 13.86
N ILE A 76 -4.47 -10.16 14.45
CA ILE A 76 -3.76 -10.21 15.74
C ILE A 76 -4.72 -10.59 16.87
N TRP A 77 -5.98 -10.15 16.82
CA TRP A 77 -6.98 -10.58 17.79
C TRP A 77 -7.16 -12.09 17.75
N GLU A 78 -7.47 -12.65 16.58
CA GLU A 78 -7.68 -14.09 16.39
C GLU A 78 -6.46 -14.92 16.80
N ASN A 79 -5.25 -14.51 16.40
CA ASN A 79 -4.05 -15.34 16.58
C ASN A 79 -3.31 -15.09 17.91
N ALA A 80 -3.62 -14.03 18.66
CA ALA A 80 -2.82 -13.65 19.85
C ALA A 80 -3.60 -13.01 21.03
N LEU A 81 -4.84 -12.56 20.87
CA LEU A 81 -5.59 -11.88 21.96
C LEU A 81 -6.84 -12.63 22.43
N ALA A 82 -7.53 -13.36 21.55
CA ALA A 82 -8.85 -13.93 21.85
C ALA A 82 -8.86 -14.78 23.14
N GLU A 83 -7.92 -15.72 23.27
CA GLU A 83 -7.83 -16.69 24.37
C GLU A 83 -7.15 -16.15 25.65
N LYS A 84 -6.71 -14.89 25.67
CA LYS A 84 -5.97 -14.32 26.81
C LYS A 84 -6.89 -13.73 27.88
N ALA A 85 -6.46 -13.73 29.14
CA ALA A 85 -7.11 -12.93 30.19
C ALA A 85 -6.99 -11.42 29.89
N ASP A 86 -7.93 -10.60 30.35
CA ASP A 86 -8.04 -9.19 29.93
C ASP A 86 -6.79 -8.31 30.22
N PRO A 87 -6.11 -8.44 31.38
CA PRO A 87 -4.84 -7.74 31.59
C PRO A 87 -3.75 -8.16 30.59
N GLU A 88 -3.70 -9.45 30.25
CA GLU A 88 -2.78 -9.96 29.23
C GLU A 88 -3.17 -9.52 27.81
N LYS A 89 -4.46 -9.35 27.50
CA LYS A 89 -4.91 -8.78 26.21
C LYS A 89 -4.35 -7.38 26.03
N THR A 90 -4.43 -6.52 27.05
CA THR A 90 -3.85 -5.17 27.02
C THR A 90 -2.33 -5.20 26.87
N ALA A 91 -1.62 -6.02 27.66
CA ALA A 91 -0.17 -6.14 27.55
C ALA A 91 0.28 -6.64 26.16
N THR A 92 -0.41 -7.65 25.62
CA THR A 92 -0.14 -8.22 24.29
C THR A 92 -0.49 -7.22 23.18
N PHE A 93 -1.56 -6.44 23.33
CA PHE A 93 -1.86 -5.35 22.40
C PHE A 93 -0.71 -4.33 22.35
N MET A 94 -0.22 -3.88 23.51
CA MET A 94 0.94 -2.97 23.57
C MET A 94 2.20 -3.59 22.92
N GLU A 95 2.40 -4.89 23.05
CA GLU A 95 3.51 -5.60 22.40
C GLU A 95 3.37 -5.66 20.86
N LYS A 96 2.17 -5.97 20.34
CA LYS A 96 1.93 -6.17 18.90
C LYS A 96 1.66 -4.89 18.10
N PHE A 97 1.30 -3.79 18.77
CA PHE A 97 1.00 -2.49 18.12
C PHE A 97 1.99 -1.37 18.45
N ARG A 98 3.24 -1.72 18.81
CA ARG A 98 4.30 -0.76 19.16
C ARG A 98 4.45 0.40 18.18
N GLN A 99 4.26 0.20 16.88
CA GLN A 99 4.35 1.25 15.86
C GLN A 99 3.42 2.46 16.12
N TRP A 100 2.39 2.32 16.96
CA TRP A 100 1.51 3.41 17.36
C TRP A 100 2.22 4.44 18.26
N PHE A 101 3.26 4.05 19.00
CA PHE A 101 3.88 4.90 20.04
C PHE A 101 5.41 4.75 20.16
N ASP A 102 6.01 3.86 19.37
CA ASP A 102 7.45 3.66 19.28
C ASP A 102 7.98 4.33 17.99
N PRO A 103 8.66 5.49 18.09
CA PRO A 103 9.12 6.23 16.92
C PRO A 103 10.18 5.48 16.10
N ALA A 104 10.84 4.46 16.67
CA ALA A 104 11.78 3.61 15.94
C ALA A 104 11.09 2.56 15.05
N LEU A 105 9.76 2.42 15.13
CA LEU A 105 8.95 1.47 14.35
C LEU A 105 7.94 2.17 13.43
N VAL A 106 8.17 3.46 13.13
CA VAL A 106 7.35 4.25 12.21
C VAL A 106 7.43 3.71 10.77
N ASP A 107 6.33 3.79 10.00
CA ASP A 107 6.33 3.32 8.60
C ASP A 107 7.01 4.35 7.66
N HIS A 108 8.32 4.21 7.44
CA HIS A 108 9.04 5.06 6.49
C HIS A 108 8.65 4.77 5.04
N THR A 109 8.22 3.54 4.73
CA THR A 109 7.70 3.21 3.38
C THR A 109 6.43 4.00 3.04
N ALA A 110 5.64 4.39 4.04
CA ALA A 110 4.53 5.32 3.90
C ALA A 110 4.96 6.80 4.02
N GLY A 111 6.17 7.10 4.49
CA GLY A 111 6.67 8.46 4.70
C GLY A 111 6.27 9.10 6.03
N LEU A 112 5.96 8.29 7.05
CA LEU A 112 5.42 8.75 8.33
C LEU A 112 6.48 9.27 9.33
N HIS A 113 7.76 9.15 8.99
CA HIS A 113 8.90 9.71 9.73
C HIS A 113 9.19 11.18 9.41
N ARG A 114 8.50 11.75 8.41
CA ARG A 114 8.83 13.04 7.78
C ARG A 114 7.59 13.90 7.55
N LEU A 115 6.75 13.96 8.59
CA LEU A 115 5.52 14.73 8.60
C LEU A 115 5.77 16.19 9.00
N GLY A 116 4.73 17.01 8.89
CA GLY A 116 4.76 18.44 9.22
C GLY A 116 5.35 19.29 8.10
N PRO A 117 5.28 20.63 8.19
CA PRO A 117 5.80 21.54 7.15
C PRO A 117 7.27 21.29 6.84
N ASP A 118 8.08 21.09 7.89
CA ASP A 118 9.54 20.99 7.83
C ASP A 118 10.04 19.54 7.67
N GLN A 119 9.14 18.57 7.51
CA GLN A 119 9.45 17.14 7.31
C GLN A 119 10.28 16.50 8.44
N ASN A 120 10.22 17.06 9.65
CA ASN A 120 10.98 16.64 10.84
C ASN A 120 10.11 15.98 11.93
N GLN A 121 8.83 15.69 11.65
CA GLN A 121 7.89 15.13 12.63
C GLN A 121 7.58 13.66 12.34
N VAL A 122 7.46 12.86 13.39
CA VAL A 122 7.20 11.41 13.32
C VAL A 122 5.74 11.12 13.69
N ALA A 123 5.12 10.14 13.04
CA ALA A 123 3.79 9.65 13.41
C ALA A 123 3.82 8.78 14.67
N GLY A 124 2.81 8.94 15.53
CA GLY A 124 2.73 8.23 16.81
C GLY A 124 2.34 9.13 17.99
N VAL A 125 2.02 8.49 19.11
CA VAL A 125 1.62 9.12 20.38
C VAL A 125 2.58 8.79 21.52
N ASN A 126 2.51 9.52 22.62
CA ASN A 126 3.19 9.12 23.86
C ASN A 126 2.58 7.81 24.39
N ARG A 127 3.44 6.79 24.56
CA ARG A 127 3.07 5.43 25.01
C ARG A 127 2.33 5.42 26.35
N ASP A 128 2.79 6.19 27.32
CA ASP A 128 2.30 6.10 28.69
C ASP A 128 0.99 6.88 28.84
N LEU A 129 0.81 7.96 28.08
CA LEU A 129 -0.46 8.66 27.94
C LEU A 129 -1.51 7.79 27.22
N PHE A 130 -1.13 7.10 26.15
CA PHE A 130 -1.97 6.11 25.49
C PHE A 130 -2.41 5.00 26.46
N ALA A 131 -1.46 4.44 27.22
CA ALA A 131 -1.75 3.41 28.21
C ALA A 131 -2.71 3.90 29.31
N GLN A 132 -2.53 5.13 29.82
CA GLN A 132 -3.44 5.73 30.81
C GLN A 132 -4.88 5.83 30.30
N TYR A 133 -5.09 6.36 29.09
CA TYR A 133 -6.43 6.44 28.50
C TYR A 133 -7.03 5.06 28.22
N LEU A 134 -6.25 4.11 27.70
CA LEU A 134 -6.72 2.75 27.43
C LEU A 134 -7.12 2.02 28.72
N THR A 135 -6.32 2.15 29.78
CA THR A 135 -6.66 1.63 31.11
C THR A 135 -7.92 2.29 31.67
N ALA A 136 -8.08 3.60 31.52
CA ALA A 136 -9.29 4.32 31.96
C ALA A 136 -10.55 3.80 31.24
N PHE A 137 -10.48 3.63 29.91
CA PHE A 137 -11.59 3.09 29.12
C PHE A 137 -12.11 1.75 29.67
N PHE A 138 -11.21 0.85 30.09
CA PHE A 138 -11.58 -0.45 30.63
C PHE A 138 -12.02 -0.46 32.10
N LYS A 139 -11.97 0.66 32.83
CA LYS A 139 -12.62 0.77 34.15
C LYS A 139 -14.15 0.66 34.07
N LYS A 140 -14.75 0.97 32.91
CA LYS A 140 -16.22 1.04 32.71
C LYS A 140 -16.73 0.22 31.52
N ASN A 141 -15.87 -0.53 30.85
CA ASN A 141 -16.21 -1.33 29.67
C ASN A 141 -15.65 -2.75 29.81
N ALA A 142 -16.43 -3.76 29.40
CA ALA A 142 -15.92 -5.12 29.27
C ALA A 142 -14.92 -5.22 28.11
N MET A 143 -13.92 -6.11 28.22
CA MET A 143 -12.91 -6.33 27.20
C MET A 143 -13.41 -7.31 26.13
N THR A 144 -13.57 -6.82 24.91
CA THR A 144 -14.03 -7.57 23.73
C THR A 144 -13.28 -7.10 22.49
N ARG A 145 -13.38 -7.84 21.38
CA ARG A 145 -12.77 -7.45 20.10
C ARG A 145 -13.22 -6.05 19.66
N ARG A 146 -14.52 -5.77 19.76
CA ARG A 146 -15.14 -4.47 19.48
C ARG A 146 -14.65 -3.38 20.44
N THR A 147 -14.69 -3.62 21.75
CA THR A 147 -14.37 -2.59 22.75
C THR A 147 -12.87 -2.27 22.83
N LEU A 148 -11.98 -3.24 22.60
CA LEU A 148 -10.53 -2.95 22.47
C LEU A 148 -10.22 -2.17 21.19
N PHE A 149 -10.94 -2.42 20.09
CA PHE A 149 -10.81 -1.62 18.89
C PHE A 149 -11.24 -0.16 19.15
N ILE A 150 -12.39 0.06 19.79
CA ILE A 150 -12.88 1.38 20.18
C ILE A 150 -11.92 2.08 21.14
N GLY A 151 -11.62 1.44 22.28
CA GLY A 151 -10.78 2.00 23.34
C GLY A 151 -9.39 2.39 22.85
N ALA A 152 -8.78 1.58 21.98
CA ALA A 152 -7.48 1.90 21.40
C ALA A 152 -7.53 3.13 20.47
N HIS A 153 -8.53 3.26 19.58
CA HIS A 153 -8.60 4.43 18.68
C HIS A 153 -8.95 5.72 19.44
N LEU A 154 -9.78 5.63 20.48
CA LEU A 154 -10.06 6.77 21.37
C LEU A 154 -8.82 7.17 22.19
N ALA A 155 -8.14 6.19 22.80
CA ALA A 155 -6.90 6.43 23.55
C ALA A 155 -5.80 7.03 22.66
N TYR A 156 -5.72 6.63 21.40
CA TYR A 156 -4.82 7.23 20.40
C TYR A 156 -5.18 8.70 20.13
N ALA A 157 -6.44 9.00 19.82
CA ALA A 157 -6.87 10.37 19.54
C ALA A 157 -6.70 11.31 20.76
N LEU A 158 -6.93 10.79 21.98
CA LEU A 158 -6.70 11.56 23.21
C LEU A 158 -5.22 11.72 23.55
N ALA A 159 -4.37 10.72 23.27
CA ALA A 159 -2.92 10.83 23.41
C ALA A 159 -2.26 11.73 22.34
N LEU A 160 -2.94 11.99 21.21
CA LEU A 160 -2.64 13.08 20.28
C LEU A 160 -3.09 14.47 20.78
N GLY A 161 -3.82 14.54 21.89
CA GLY A 161 -4.35 15.79 22.45
C GLY A 161 -5.68 16.26 21.85
N ARG A 162 -6.35 15.46 21.00
CA ARG A 162 -7.56 15.87 20.25
C ARG A 162 -8.84 16.00 21.09
N GLY A 163 -8.78 15.78 22.41
CA GLY A 163 -9.99 15.74 23.26
C GLY A 163 -10.85 17.02 23.21
N GLY A 164 -10.25 18.19 22.99
CA GLY A 164 -10.99 19.45 22.81
C GLY A 164 -11.64 19.63 21.43
N ASP A 165 -11.23 18.84 20.44
CA ASP A 165 -11.58 19.00 19.02
C ASP A 165 -12.49 17.87 18.49
N LEU A 166 -12.70 16.82 19.29
CA LEU A 166 -13.56 15.69 18.95
C LEU A 166 -15.04 16.02 19.20
N GLY A 167 -15.90 15.67 18.24
CA GLY A 167 -17.35 15.70 18.41
C GLY A 167 -17.89 14.50 19.22
N ASP A 168 -19.17 14.55 19.58
CA ASP A 168 -19.81 13.51 20.40
C ASP A 168 -19.88 12.14 19.69
N ASP A 169 -20.24 12.17 18.40
CA ASP A 169 -20.38 10.99 17.55
C ASP A 169 -19.18 10.82 16.61
N LEU A 170 -18.47 9.70 16.78
CA LEU A 170 -17.20 9.42 16.13
C LEU A 170 -17.27 8.19 15.21
N TRP A 171 -16.64 8.30 14.04
CA TRP A 171 -16.30 7.18 13.18
C TRP A 171 -14.85 6.75 13.40
N ILE A 172 -14.57 5.44 13.38
CA ILE A 172 -13.18 4.95 13.25
C ILE A 172 -12.83 4.85 11.77
N LEU A 173 -11.71 5.45 11.34
CA LEU A 173 -11.15 5.24 10.01
C LEU A 173 -10.29 3.97 9.99
N TYR A 174 -10.75 2.93 9.27
CA TYR A 174 -10.07 1.63 9.23
C TYR A 174 -9.48 1.27 7.85
N PRO A 175 -8.16 1.04 7.75
CA PRO A 175 -7.49 0.72 6.49
C PRO A 175 -7.58 -0.77 6.12
N VAL A 176 -8.77 -1.25 5.71
CA VAL A 176 -8.92 -2.64 5.21
C VAL A 176 -7.99 -2.93 4.03
N HIS A 177 -7.69 -1.93 3.19
CA HIS A 177 -6.65 -1.89 2.15
C HIS A 177 -6.03 -3.25 1.76
N GLY A 178 -6.50 -3.89 0.69
CA GLY A 178 -5.92 -5.15 0.20
C GLY A 178 -5.77 -6.26 1.26
N ARG A 179 -6.76 -6.44 2.16
CA ARG A 179 -6.88 -7.61 3.04
C ARG A 179 -7.91 -8.59 2.46
N GLY A 180 -7.93 -9.81 3.00
CA GLY A 180 -8.90 -10.83 2.60
C GLY A 180 -10.32 -10.52 3.08
N ARG A 181 -11.34 -11.14 2.47
CA ARG A 181 -12.75 -10.89 2.80
C ARG A 181 -13.05 -11.14 4.27
N LYS A 182 -12.42 -12.16 4.87
CA LYS A 182 -12.48 -12.44 6.31
C LYS A 182 -12.28 -11.20 7.18
N VAL A 183 -11.34 -10.31 6.86
CA VAL A 183 -11.10 -9.09 7.67
C VAL A 183 -12.26 -8.10 7.58
N ALA A 184 -12.96 -8.06 6.45
CA ALA A 184 -14.18 -7.24 6.29
C ALA A 184 -15.40 -7.92 6.94
N ASP A 185 -15.54 -9.23 6.80
CA ASP A 185 -16.60 -10.03 7.44
C ASP A 185 -16.50 -9.89 8.98
N THR A 186 -15.31 -10.06 9.55
CA THR A 186 -15.02 -9.90 10.98
C THR A 186 -15.18 -8.46 11.47
N LEU A 187 -14.92 -7.46 10.63
CA LEU A 187 -15.26 -6.06 10.94
C LEU A 187 -16.79 -5.88 11.06
N LEU A 188 -17.57 -6.52 10.17
CA LEU A 188 -19.03 -6.41 10.13
C LEU A 188 -19.71 -7.19 11.26
N GLU A 189 -19.12 -8.28 11.75
CA GLU A 189 -19.52 -8.94 13.01
C GLU A 189 -19.50 -7.94 14.18
N ASP A 190 -18.42 -7.15 14.30
CA ASP A 190 -18.27 -6.17 15.38
C ASP A 190 -19.02 -4.85 15.11
N PHE A 191 -19.20 -4.46 13.84
CA PHE A 191 -19.72 -3.15 13.42
C PHE A 191 -20.60 -3.29 12.15
N PRO A 192 -21.86 -3.73 12.27
CA PRO A 192 -22.69 -4.13 11.12
C PRO A 192 -22.97 -3.00 10.13
N ASP A 193 -23.18 -1.75 10.58
CA ASP A 193 -23.45 -0.61 9.70
C ASP A 193 -22.16 0.06 9.16
N SER A 194 -21.02 -0.66 9.18
CA SER A 194 -19.74 -0.18 8.64
C SER A 194 -19.89 0.28 7.19
N ARG A 195 -19.22 1.37 6.84
CA ARG A 195 -19.26 1.97 5.50
C ARG A 195 -17.92 1.78 4.80
N PHE A 196 -17.94 1.34 3.55
CA PHE A 196 -16.75 1.03 2.75
C PHE A 196 -16.56 2.04 1.62
N ILE A 197 -15.50 2.84 1.67
CA ILE A 197 -15.09 3.66 0.52
C ILE A 197 -14.13 2.83 -0.34
N HIS A 198 -14.52 2.56 -1.58
CA HIS A 198 -13.71 1.83 -2.55
C HIS A 198 -13.01 2.80 -3.51
N THR A 199 -11.70 2.95 -3.35
CA THR A 199 -10.88 3.79 -4.24
C THR A 199 -10.57 3.09 -5.56
N LEU A 200 -10.91 3.76 -6.67
CA LEU A 200 -10.69 3.35 -8.05
C LEU A 200 -9.68 4.28 -8.75
N ARG A 201 -9.21 3.86 -9.93
CA ARG A 201 -8.27 4.63 -10.78
C ARG A 201 -8.44 4.23 -12.23
N GLU A 202 -8.08 5.09 -13.18
CA GLU A 202 -8.08 4.74 -14.60
C GLU A 202 -7.20 3.47 -14.83
N PRO A 203 -7.73 2.42 -15.47
CA PRO A 203 -7.05 1.12 -15.58
C PRO A 203 -5.64 1.12 -16.17
N VAL A 204 -5.35 1.92 -17.19
CA VAL A 204 -4.00 2.01 -17.78
C VAL A 204 -3.03 2.69 -16.80
N ALA A 205 -3.46 3.78 -16.16
CA ALA A 205 -2.70 4.47 -15.12
C ALA A 205 -2.44 3.59 -13.89
N ASN A 206 -3.44 2.79 -13.48
CA ASN A 206 -3.32 1.83 -12.38
C ASN A 206 -2.34 0.70 -12.71
N PHE A 207 -2.45 0.10 -13.90
CA PHE A 207 -1.57 -0.97 -14.37
C PHE A 207 -0.11 -0.49 -14.45
N ALA A 208 0.11 0.67 -15.07
CA ALA A 208 1.43 1.28 -15.18
C ALA A 208 2.03 1.68 -13.82
N SER A 209 1.22 2.27 -12.92
CA SER A 209 1.65 2.58 -11.56
C SER A 209 2.02 1.33 -10.77
N SER A 210 1.36 0.21 -11.03
CA SER A 210 1.61 -1.06 -10.35
C SER A 210 2.93 -1.68 -10.81
N ILE A 211 3.21 -1.67 -12.12
CA ILE A 211 4.53 -2.03 -12.67
C ILE A 211 5.63 -1.14 -12.10
N ALA A 212 5.44 0.19 -12.09
CA ALA A 212 6.42 1.14 -11.56
C ALA A 212 6.75 0.86 -10.09
N HIS A 213 5.75 0.56 -9.27
CA HIS A 213 5.95 0.21 -7.85
C HIS A 213 6.67 -1.13 -7.66
N LEU A 214 6.32 -2.16 -8.45
CA LEU A 214 7.03 -3.43 -8.40
C LEU A 214 8.52 -3.20 -8.72
N ARG A 215 8.83 -2.54 -9.84
CA ARG A 215 10.20 -2.19 -10.20
C ARG A 215 10.91 -1.29 -9.18
N GLY A 216 10.17 -0.43 -8.48
CA GLY A 216 10.73 0.52 -7.49
C GLY A 216 11.07 -0.06 -6.13
N THR A 217 10.53 -1.21 -5.73
CA THR A 217 10.78 -1.80 -4.39
C THR A 217 11.99 -2.75 -4.34
N ASN A 218 12.74 -2.87 -5.45
CA ASN A 218 13.96 -3.69 -5.59
C ASN A 218 13.84 -5.18 -5.17
N ARG A 219 12.61 -5.73 -5.09
CA ARG A 219 12.36 -7.11 -4.70
C ARG A 219 12.64 -8.07 -5.85
N THR A 220 13.32 -9.18 -5.57
CA THR A 220 13.49 -10.30 -6.50
C THR A 220 12.16 -11.05 -6.68
N TYR A 221 11.35 -10.61 -7.64
CA TYR A 221 10.02 -11.21 -7.87
C TYR A 221 10.08 -12.70 -8.23
N LYS A 222 9.02 -13.44 -7.85
CA LYS A 222 8.77 -14.82 -8.30
C LYS A 222 8.16 -14.90 -9.71
N HIS A 223 7.63 -13.79 -10.23
CA HIS A 223 6.98 -13.68 -11.54
C HIS A 223 7.26 -12.30 -12.18
N PRO A 224 7.16 -12.14 -13.51
CA PRO A 224 7.25 -10.83 -14.17
C PRO A 224 6.23 -9.82 -13.65
N SER A 225 6.50 -8.51 -13.78
CA SER A 225 5.59 -7.47 -13.28
C SER A 225 4.24 -7.48 -14.01
N VAL A 226 4.25 -7.64 -15.34
CA VAL A 226 3.03 -7.73 -16.17
C VAL A 226 2.17 -8.91 -15.74
N TRP A 227 2.78 -10.09 -15.53
CA TRP A 227 2.08 -11.27 -15.02
C TRP A 227 1.48 -10.98 -13.64
N SER A 228 2.26 -10.35 -12.75
CA SER A 228 1.85 -10.05 -11.39
C SER A 228 0.65 -9.09 -11.35
N VAL A 229 0.67 -8.02 -12.14
CA VAL A 229 -0.42 -7.04 -12.23
C VAL A 229 -1.67 -7.65 -12.88
N LEU A 230 -1.51 -8.40 -13.99
CA LEU A 230 -2.63 -9.14 -14.61
C LEU A 230 -3.28 -10.11 -13.62
N ARG A 231 -2.48 -10.86 -12.85
CA ARG A 231 -2.99 -11.77 -11.83
C ARG A 231 -3.74 -11.01 -10.76
N MET A 232 -3.11 -10.01 -10.14
CA MET A 232 -3.68 -9.29 -8.99
C MET A 232 -4.97 -8.50 -9.34
N GLN A 233 -5.06 -7.89 -10.52
CA GLN A 233 -6.15 -6.93 -10.82
C GLN A 233 -7.23 -7.45 -11.80
N TYR A 234 -6.98 -8.56 -12.50
CA TYR A 234 -7.87 -9.03 -13.59
C TYR A 234 -8.09 -10.54 -13.66
N ALA A 235 -7.09 -11.36 -13.33
CA ALA A 235 -7.11 -12.79 -13.59
C ALA A 235 -7.16 -13.69 -12.34
N ALA A 236 -7.02 -13.12 -11.14
CA ALA A 236 -7.26 -13.86 -9.90
C ALA A 236 -8.70 -14.40 -9.84
N ARG A 237 -8.83 -15.67 -9.46
CA ARG A 237 -10.03 -16.10 -8.75
C ARG A 237 -9.89 -15.58 -7.32
N SER A 238 -10.45 -14.39 -7.09
CA SER A 238 -10.68 -13.87 -5.73
C SER A 238 -11.52 -14.83 -4.86
N LEU A 239 -12.17 -15.82 -5.46
CA LEU A 239 -12.96 -16.85 -4.80
C LEU A 239 -12.14 -18.07 -4.37
N GLU A 240 -10.87 -18.22 -4.78
CA GLU A 240 -10.22 -19.54 -4.69
C GLU A 240 -9.73 -19.92 -3.27
N LYS A 241 -9.38 -18.95 -2.40
CA LYS A 241 -9.00 -19.16 -0.99
C LYS A 241 -9.22 -17.92 -0.08
N GLY A 242 -10.33 -17.19 -0.20
CA GLY A 242 -10.63 -16.01 0.66
C GLY A 242 -9.73 -14.76 0.48
N PHE A 243 -8.67 -14.86 -0.32
CA PHE A 243 -7.76 -13.76 -0.64
C PHE A 243 -8.36 -12.83 -1.71
N THR A 244 -8.86 -11.69 -1.25
CA THR A 244 -9.53 -10.64 -2.05
C THR A 244 -8.67 -9.38 -2.17
N LEU A 245 -7.35 -9.56 -2.38
CA LEU A 245 -6.39 -8.48 -2.57
C LEU A 245 -6.71 -7.69 -3.85
N HIS A 246 -6.93 -6.38 -3.71
CA HIS A 246 -6.99 -5.42 -4.82
C HIS A 246 -8.07 -5.70 -5.89
N ASN A 247 -9.24 -6.17 -5.45
CA ASN A 247 -10.40 -6.41 -6.32
C ASN A 247 -11.13 -5.14 -6.77
N ASP A 248 -11.98 -5.33 -7.78
CA ASP A 248 -12.85 -4.36 -8.46
C ASP A 248 -14.33 -4.45 -8.07
N PHE A 249 -14.60 -5.11 -6.94
CA PHE A 249 -15.92 -5.32 -6.35
C PHE A 249 -15.85 -5.17 -4.81
N ALA A 250 -17.01 -4.93 -4.20
CA ALA A 250 -17.15 -4.85 -2.75
C ALA A 250 -16.84 -6.20 -2.07
N TYR A 251 -16.50 -6.20 -0.79
CA TYR A 251 -16.29 -7.46 -0.05
C TYR A 251 -17.54 -8.34 0.00
N ASP A 252 -18.72 -7.72 0.03
CA ASP A 252 -20.00 -8.38 -0.09
C ASP A 252 -20.95 -7.57 -0.99
N LYS A 253 -21.90 -8.24 -1.66
CA LYS A 253 -22.88 -7.60 -2.54
C LYS A 253 -23.98 -6.88 -1.76
N GLY A 254 -24.42 -7.44 -0.64
CA GLY A 254 -25.43 -6.85 0.24
C GLY A 254 -24.98 -5.49 0.79
N LEU A 255 -23.67 -5.30 1.04
CA LEU A 255 -23.14 -3.98 1.42
C LEU A 255 -23.37 -2.91 0.34
N ALA A 256 -23.31 -3.28 -0.94
CA ALA A 256 -23.58 -2.33 -2.02
C ALA A 256 -25.09 -2.04 -2.12
N GLU A 257 -25.93 -3.08 -2.01
CA GLU A 257 -27.39 -2.99 -2.04
C GLU A 257 -27.95 -2.18 -0.85
N ASN A 258 -27.33 -2.30 0.33
CA ASN A 258 -27.63 -1.52 1.54
C ASN A 258 -27.09 -0.07 1.50
N GLY A 259 -26.42 0.35 0.42
CA GLY A 259 -25.80 1.68 0.34
C GLY A 259 -24.57 1.88 1.23
N GLN A 260 -24.03 0.80 1.83
CA GLN A 260 -22.84 0.79 2.68
C GLN A 260 -21.53 0.85 1.87
N VAL A 261 -21.56 0.79 0.54
CA VAL A 261 -20.37 0.91 -0.33
C VAL A 261 -20.47 2.14 -1.23
N CYS A 262 -19.42 2.96 -1.24
CA CYS A 262 -19.27 4.10 -2.15
C CYS A 262 -17.95 3.98 -2.93
N ALA A 263 -18.01 3.97 -4.26
CA ALA A 263 -16.80 3.96 -5.10
C ALA A 263 -16.42 5.36 -5.57
N ILE A 264 -15.16 5.76 -5.38
CA ILE A 264 -14.62 7.06 -5.83
C ILE A 264 -13.42 6.87 -6.74
N ARG A 265 -13.22 7.76 -7.72
CA ARG A 265 -12.05 7.73 -8.60
C ARG A 265 -10.96 8.64 -8.08
N LEU A 266 -9.72 8.16 -8.12
CA LEU A 266 -8.53 8.95 -7.75
C LEU A 266 -8.39 10.20 -8.62
N GLU A 267 -8.80 10.11 -9.88
CA GLU A 267 -8.86 11.22 -10.81
C GLU A 267 -9.77 12.34 -10.29
N ASP A 268 -10.98 12.01 -9.83
CA ASP A 268 -11.97 13.00 -9.36
C ASP A 268 -11.53 13.68 -8.06
N LEU A 269 -10.90 12.92 -7.14
CA LEU A 269 -10.26 13.48 -5.95
C LEU A 269 -9.25 14.57 -6.32
N HIS A 270 -8.53 14.43 -7.44
CA HIS A 270 -7.53 15.39 -7.88
C HIS A 270 -8.08 16.52 -8.75
N THR A 271 -9.18 16.33 -9.49
CA THR A 271 -9.75 17.35 -10.39
C THR A 271 -10.82 18.21 -9.72
N ALA A 272 -11.59 17.66 -8.78
CA ALA A 272 -12.67 18.34 -8.07
C ALA A 272 -12.60 18.03 -6.54
N PRO A 273 -11.47 18.36 -5.87
CA PRO A 273 -11.19 17.88 -4.51
C PRO A 273 -12.24 18.29 -3.48
N GLN A 274 -12.67 19.56 -3.52
CA GLN A 274 -13.67 20.08 -2.58
C GLN A 274 -15.02 19.39 -2.75
N ASP A 275 -15.50 19.26 -3.98
CA ASP A 275 -16.83 18.70 -4.22
C ASP A 275 -16.84 17.19 -3.99
N MET A 276 -15.75 16.49 -4.34
CA MET A 276 -15.57 15.08 -4.03
C MET A 276 -15.52 14.82 -2.52
N MET A 277 -14.78 15.64 -1.75
CA MET A 277 -14.72 15.47 -0.30
C MET A 277 -16.01 15.92 0.41
N LYS A 278 -16.77 16.88 -0.14
CA LYS A 278 -18.15 17.16 0.29
C LYS A 278 -19.08 15.97 0.05
N THR A 279 -18.99 15.32 -1.11
CA THR A 279 -19.75 14.10 -1.42
C THR A 279 -19.40 12.95 -0.47
N VAL A 280 -18.10 12.74 -0.17
CA VAL A 280 -17.65 11.74 0.81
C VAL A 280 -18.16 12.06 2.22
N ALA A 281 -18.04 13.31 2.68
CA ALA A 281 -18.53 13.73 4.00
C ALA A 281 -20.05 13.54 4.11
N GLY A 282 -20.82 14.03 3.14
CA GLY A 282 -22.28 13.87 3.10
C GLY A 282 -22.72 12.40 3.06
N TRP A 283 -22.03 11.55 2.28
CA TRP A 283 -22.31 10.11 2.26
C TRP A 283 -21.96 9.39 3.59
N LEU A 284 -20.99 9.90 4.35
CA LEU A 284 -20.70 9.41 5.71
C LEU A 284 -21.62 10.01 6.78
N GLY A 285 -22.45 11.01 6.45
CA GLY A 285 -23.24 11.77 7.43
C GLY A 285 -22.39 12.74 8.28
N LEU A 286 -21.21 13.12 7.78
CA LEU A 286 -20.30 14.04 8.44
C LEU A 286 -20.58 15.49 8.01
N ALA A 287 -20.42 16.44 8.94
CA ALA A 287 -20.37 17.85 8.59
C ALA A 287 -19.18 18.14 7.65
N TRP A 288 -19.32 19.13 6.78
CA TRP A 288 -18.18 19.59 5.98
C TRP A 288 -17.16 20.30 6.88
N HIS A 289 -15.90 19.89 6.82
CA HIS A 289 -14.80 20.54 7.52
C HIS A 289 -13.61 20.81 6.60
N PRO A 290 -12.95 22.00 6.65
CA PRO A 290 -11.83 22.33 5.75
C PRO A 290 -10.63 21.38 5.83
N CYS A 291 -10.43 20.67 6.95
CA CYS A 291 -9.34 19.68 7.07
C CYS A 291 -9.44 18.56 6.02
N LEU A 292 -10.61 18.33 5.43
CA LEU A 292 -10.81 17.34 4.37
C LEU A 292 -10.05 17.67 3.07
N LEU A 293 -9.45 18.86 2.99
CA LEU A 293 -8.54 19.28 1.92
C LEU A 293 -7.06 19.23 2.32
N GLU A 294 -6.75 18.85 3.56
CA GLU A 294 -5.39 18.74 4.07
C GLU A 294 -4.98 17.27 4.19
N SER A 295 -3.97 16.88 3.41
CA SER A 295 -3.40 15.52 3.44
C SER A 295 -2.49 15.39 4.66
N THR A 296 -2.97 14.72 5.71
CA THR A 296 -2.33 14.65 7.03
C THR A 296 -2.29 13.24 7.62
N PHE A 297 -1.40 13.02 8.58
CA PHE A 297 -1.46 11.92 9.56
C PHE A 297 -1.12 12.50 10.93
N ASP A 298 -1.87 12.14 11.97
CA ASP A 298 -1.84 12.80 13.29
C ASP A 298 -2.11 14.32 13.21
N GLY A 299 -2.84 14.79 12.20
CA GLY A 299 -2.98 16.22 11.89
C GLY A 299 -1.70 16.91 11.37
N LYS A 300 -0.61 16.16 11.16
CA LYS A 300 0.68 16.63 10.63
C LYS A 300 0.70 16.43 9.11
N ILE A 301 1.19 17.41 8.34
CA ILE A 301 1.21 17.36 6.86
C ILE A 301 1.94 16.10 6.36
N TRP A 302 1.32 15.36 5.45
CA TRP A 302 1.91 14.20 4.78
C TRP A 302 2.39 14.57 3.37
N TRP A 303 3.61 14.17 3.03
CA TRP A 303 4.30 14.53 1.78
C TRP A 303 4.35 13.40 0.73
N ASN A 304 3.46 12.41 0.89
CA ASN A 304 3.48 11.14 0.17
C ASN A 304 4.73 10.28 0.48
N ARG A 305 4.74 9.06 -0.04
CA ARG A 305 5.80 8.06 0.18
C ARG A 305 7.15 8.44 -0.41
N PRO A 306 8.29 7.97 0.14
CA PRO A 306 9.62 8.29 -0.39
C PRO A 306 9.85 7.89 -1.85
N GLU A 307 9.26 6.78 -2.34
CA GLU A 307 9.44 6.35 -3.74
C GLU A 307 8.59 7.15 -4.74
N SER A 308 7.70 8.01 -4.25
CA SER A 308 6.81 8.84 -5.06
C SER A 308 7.35 10.28 -5.14
N PRO A 309 6.94 11.07 -6.15
CA PRO A 309 7.14 12.52 -6.13
C PRO A 309 6.66 13.10 -4.79
N ARG A 310 7.35 14.12 -4.28
CA ARG A 310 6.89 14.87 -3.09
C ARG A 310 5.60 15.59 -3.48
N LEU A 311 4.49 15.18 -2.88
CA LEU A 311 3.15 15.72 -3.18
C LEU A 311 2.52 16.20 -1.87
N LYS A 312 2.09 17.46 -1.85
CA LYS A 312 1.17 17.99 -0.83
C LYS A 312 -0.23 18.00 -1.44
N GLY A 313 -1.11 17.11 -0.98
CA GLY A 313 -2.50 17.10 -1.42
C GLY A 313 -2.71 16.73 -2.89
N PHE A 314 -3.52 17.53 -3.59
CA PHE A 314 -4.13 17.18 -4.87
C PHE A 314 -3.30 17.62 -6.08
N GLN A 315 -3.07 16.73 -7.06
CA GLN A 315 -2.43 17.08 -8.34
C GLN A 315 -2.89 16.20 -9.52
N THR A 316 -2.99 16.80 -10.71
CA THR A 316 -3.42 16.12 -11.95
C THR A 316 -2.26 15.59 -12.81
N THR A 317 -1.07 16.20 -12.72
CA THR A 317 0.06 16.00 -13.65
C THR A 317 0.76 14.64 -13.51
N HIS A 318 0.84 14.07 -12.31
CA HIS A 318 1.60 12.84 -12.05
C HIS A 318 0.87 11.54 -12.43
N LEU A 319 -0.41 11.60 -12.79
CA LEU A 319 -1.20 10.41 -13.10
C LEU A 319 -0.71 9.69 -14.38
N SER A 320 -0.08 10.41 -15.32
CA SER A 320 0.34 9.90 -16.64
C SER A 320 1.82 9.51 -16.75
N ARG A 321 2.74 10.04 -15.93
CA ARG A 321 4.21 9.80 -16.05
C ARG A 321 4.59 8.32 -16.05
N ASN A 322 3.91 7.50 -15.25
CA ASN A 322 4.18 6.06 -15.20
C ASN A 322 3.69 5.33 -16.45
N VAL A 323 2.67 5.86 -17.14
CA VAL A 323 2.06 5.23 -18.33
C VAL A 323 3.04 5.19 -19.50
N THR A 324 3.63 6.32 -19.88
CA THR A 324 4.57 6.41 -21.01
C THR A 324 5.92 5.77 -20.71
N THR A 325 6.32 5.68 -19.43
CA THR A 325 7.57 5.02 -19.03
C THR A 325 7.43 3.50 -18.92
N CYS A 326 6.29 2.98 -18.46
CA CYS A 326 6.09 1.55 -18.24
C CYS A 326 5.40 0.81 -19.41
N LEU A 327 4.56 1.49 -20.20
CA LEU A 327 3.76 0.85 -21.25
C LEU A 327 4.11 1.40 -22.63
N SER A 328 4.05 0.56 -23.67
CA SER A 328 4.02 0.99 -25.07
C SER A 328 2.60 1.38 -25.49
N ARG A 329 2.43 2.04 -26.65
CA ARG A 329 1.08 2.29 -27.24
C ARG A 329 0.27 0.98 -27.35
N LEU A 330 0.93 -0.12 -27.71
CA LEU A 330 0.33 -1.46 -27.84
C LEU A 330 -0.12 -2.03 -26.48
N ASP A 331 0.68 -1.87 -25.43
CA ASP A 331 0.32 -2.30 -24.08
C ASP A 331 -0.87 -1.50 -23.53
N ARG A 332 -0.90 -0.19 -23.79
CA ARG A 332 -2.05 0.67 -23.41
C ARG A 332 -3.34 0.20 -24.09
N PHE A 333 -3.27 -0.18 -25.36
CA PHE A 333 -4.39 -0.79 -26.08
C PHE A 333 -4.85 -2.11 -25.42
N ARG A 334 -3.93 -3.03 -25.11
CA ARG A 334 -4.27 -4.29 -24.42
C ARG A 334 -4.96 -4.04 -23.07
N VAL A 335 -4.42 -3.16 -22.23
CA VAL A 335 -5.03 -2.83 -20.93
C VAL A 335 -6.40 -2.17 -21.12
N ARG A 336 -6.56 -1.25 -22.08
CA ARG A 336 -7.86 -0.64 -22.40
C ARG A 336 -8.90 -1.70 -22.79
N GLU A 337 -8.55 -2.69 -23.61
CA GLU A 337 -9.47 -3.76 -24.02
C GLU A 337 -9.79 -4.76 -22.90
N ILE A 338 -8.80 -5.18 -22.12
CA ILE A 338 -9.01 -6.02 -20.92
C ILE A 338 -9.94 -5.30 -19.94
N ALA A 339 -9.71 -4.01 -19.69
CA ALA A 339 -10.45 -3.23 -18.70
C ALA A 339 -11.75 -2.63 -19.23
N ARG A 340 -12.05 -2.72 -20.54
CA ARG A 340 -13.18 -2.03 -21.18
C ARG A 340 -14.53 -2.22 -20.46
N PRO A 341 -14.93 -3.43 -20.02
CA PRO A 341 -16.17 -3.61 -19.26
C PRO A 341 -16.23 -2.74 -18.00
N LYS A 342 -15.12 -2.63 -17.27
CA LYS A 342 -14.99 -1.80 -16.06
C LYS A 342 -14.93 -0.31 -16.40
N ARG A 343 -14.23 0.07 -17.49
CA ARG A 343 -14.14 1.47 -17.95
C ARG A 343 -15.51 2.05 -18.31
N LEU A 344 -16.38 1.26 -18.94
CA LEU A 344 -17.78 1.64 -19.14
C LEU A 344 -18.52 1.83 -17.81
N LYS A 345 -18.45 0.84 -16.91
CA LYS A 345 -19.20 0.86 -15.63
C LYS A 345 -18.77 1.99 -14.69
N TRP A 346 -17.50 2.37 -14.72
CA TRP A 346 -16.91 3.43 -13.89
C TRP A 346 -16.85 4.80 -14.60
N GLY A 347 -17.51 4.96 -15.76
CA GLY A 347 -17.57 6.24 -16.47
C GLY A 347 -16.23 6.75 -17.03
N TYR A 348 -15.24 5.87 -17.25
CA TYR A 348 -14.00 6.19 -17.98
C TYR A 348 -14.14 6.01 -19.50
N GLU A 349 -15.24 5.45 -19.98
CA GLU A 349 -15.64 5.34 -21.39
C GLU A 349 -17.16 5.52 -21.45
N LYS A 350 -17.67 6.45 -22.27
CA LYS A 350 -19.11 6.72 -22.38
C LYS A 350 -19.80 5.78 -23.38
N ASP A 351 -19.14 5.48 -24.51
CA ASP A 351 -19.81 4.86 -25.66
C ASP A 351 -19.77 3.33 -25.68
N LYS A 352 -20.92 2.71 -25.97
CA LYS A 352 -20.99 1.30 -26.36
C LYS A 352 -20.60 1.16 -27.83
N ARG A 353 -19.53 0.39 -28.11
CA ARG A 353 -19.15 0.01 -29.49
C ARG A 353 -20.23 -0.87 -30.14
N SER A 354 -20.48 -0.67 -31.43
CA SER A 354 -21.29 -1.59 -32.24
C SER A 354 -20.69 -2.99 -32.28
N THR A 355 -21.48 -3.99 -32.69
CA THR A 355 -21.05 -5.40 -32.78
C THR A 355 -19.82 -5.55 -33.68
N LEU A 356 -19.83 -4.92 -34.87
CA LEU A 356 -18.70 -4.95 -35.80
C LEU A 356 -17.43 -4.31 -35.22
N LYS A 357 -17.54 -3.13 -34.60
CA LYS A 357 -16.40 -2.48 -33.91
C LYS A 357 -15.89 -3.37 -32.76
N SER A 358 -16.79 -4.01 -32.01
CA SER A 358 -16.42 -4.91 -30.91
C SER A 358 -15.71 -6.17 -31.40
N ALA A 359 -16.12 -6.74 -32.53
CA ALA A 359 -15.45 -7.86 -33.17
C ALA A 359 -14.05 -7.45 -33.67
N LEU A 360 -13.93 -6.36 -34.43
CA LEU A 360 -12.66 -5.85 -34.94
C LEU A 360 -11.63 -5.60 -33.83
N TYR A 361 -12.04 -4.91 -32.75
CA TYR A 361 -11.17 -4.65 -31.60
C TYR A 361 -10.80 -5.94 -30.84
N THR A 362 -11.68 -6.93 -30.80
CA THR A 362 -11.39 -8.23 -30.17
C THR A 362 -10.39 -9.04 -31.00
N THR A 363 -10.55 -9.07 -32.33
CA THR A 363 -9.58 -9.67 -33.26
C THR A 363 -8.23 -8.97 -33.14
N ALA A 364 -8.21 -7.64 -33.20
CA ALA A 364 -7.00 -6.85 -33.00
C ALA A 364 -6.35 -7.14 -31.64
N PHE A 365 -7.11 -7.18 -30.55
CA PHE A 365 -6.59 -7.56 -29.23
C PHE A 365 -5.82 -8.88 -29.27
N TYR A 366 -6.42 -9.96 -29.80
CA TYR A 366 -5.77 -11.26 -29.88
C TYR A 366 -4.57 -11.28 -30.85
N THR A 367 -4.63 -10.61 -32.01
CA THR A 367 -3.45 -10.51 -32.89
C THR A 367 -2.30 -9.74 -32.26
N THR A 368 -2.57 -8.73 -31.44
CA THR A 368 -1.47 -8.04 -30.74
C THR A 368 -0.74 -8.95 -29.75
N LEU A 369 -1.34 -10.03 -29.24
CA LEU A 369 -0.71 -10.87 -28.21
C LEU A 369 0.54 -11.61 -28.70
N TRP A 370 0.79 -11.70 -30.00
CA TRP A 370 2.04 -12.27 -30.53
C TRP A 370 3.25 -11.39 -30.18
N VAL A 371 3.10 -10.07 -30.14
CA VAL A 371 4.16 -9.12 -29.76
C VAL A 371 4.32 -9.11 -28.22
N PRO A 372 5.53 -9.20 -27.63
CA PRO A 372 5.69 -9.09 -26.18
C PRO A 372 5.27 -7.73 -25.63
N TRP A 373 4.93 -7.69 -24.34
CA TRP A 373 4.74 -6.45 -23.60
C TRP A 373 6.07 -5.70 -23.43
N ARG A 374 6.04 -4.36 -23.31
CA ARG A 374 7.28 -3.56 -23.15
C ARG A 374 8.15 -3.97 -21.95
N GLN A 375 7.56 -4.55 -20.91
CA GLN A 375 8.32 -5.06 -19.77
C GLN A 375 8.93 -6.44 -19.99
N GLU A 376 8.37 -7.31 -20.85
CA GLU A 376 9.02 -8.59 -21.20
C GLU A 376 10.40 -8.34 -21.85
N TRP A 377 10.57 -7.21 -22.55
CA TRP A 377 11.86 -6.79 -23.12
C TRP A 377 12.82 -6.12 -22.12
N ARG A 378 12.33 -5.71 -20.94
CA ARG A 378 13.10 -4.90 -19.96
C ARG A 378 13.41 -5.66 -18.68
N GLU A 379 12.57 -6.61 -18.30
CA GLU A 379 12.72 -7.41 -17.10
C GLU A 379 13.47 -8.69 -17.45
N ARG A 380 14.67 -8.84 -16.91
CA ARG A 380 15.38 -10.13 -16.92
C ARG A 380 14.83 -11.00 -15.78
N PRO A 381 14.75 -12.34 -15.96
CA PRO A 381 14.51 -13.24 -14.84
C PRO A 381 15.54 -13.01 -13.74
N SER A 382 15.07 -12.86 -12.49
CA SER A 382 15.92 -12.72 -11.30
C SER A 382 16.71 -14.01 -11.04
N ALA A 383 17.86 -13.89 -10.36
CA ALA A 383 18.68 -15.03 -9.97
C ALA A 383 17.85 -16.09 -9.21
N HIS A 384 17.14 -15.69 -8.15
CA HIS A 384 16.15 -16.52 -7.44
C HIS A 384 15.19 -17.30 -8.36
N ARG A 385 14.68 -16.70 -9.45
CA ARG A 385 13.80 -17.42 -10.39
C ARG A 385 14.54 -18.43 -11.26
N ILE A 386 15.75 -18.08 -11.72
CA ILE A 386 16.61 -18.99 -12.50
C ILE A 386 16.94 -20.22 -11.65
N VAL A 387 17.30 -20.00 -10.39
CA VAL A 387 17.61 -21.06 -9.43
C VAL A 387 16.36 -21.86 -9.04
N ASP A 388 15.19 -21.23 -8.85
CA ASP A 388 13.91 -21.94 -8.64
C ASP A 388 13.54 -22.83 -9.83
N MET A 389 13.78 -22.40 -11.07
CA MET A 389 13.62 -23.29 -12.22
C MET A 389 14.60 -24.47 -12.16
N LEU A 390 15.88 -24.22 -11.90
CA LEU A 390 16.92 -25.26 -11.86
C LEU A 390 16.64 -26.28 -10.74
N SER A 391 16.22 -25.84 -9.55
CA SER A 391 15.90 -26.71 -8.42
C SER A 391 14.73 -27.66 -8.73
N ARG A 392 13.74 -27.22 -9.52
CA ARG A 392 12.64 -28.09 -9.99
C ARG A 392 13.10 -29.21 -10.93
N VAL A 393 14.17 -28.99 -11.69
CA VAL A 393 14.76 -29.99 -12.60
C VAL A 393 16.00 -30.70 -12.04
N ARG A 394 16.41 -30.41 -10.79
CA ARG A 394 17.67 -30.90 -10.19
C ARG A 394 17.86 -32.42 -10.15
N LYS A 395 16.77 -33.18 -10.24
CA LYS A 395 16.81 -34.65 -10.35
C LYS A 395 17.41 -35.12 -11.69
N LEU A 396 17.31 -34.31 -12.73
CA LEU A 396 17.87 -34.55 -14.07
C LEU A 396 19.33 -34.09 -14.20
N LEU A 397 19.85 -33.40 -13.18
CA LEU A 397 21.23 -32.90 -13.16
C LEU A 397 22.19 -33.96 -12.55
N PRO A 398 23.45 -34.04 -13.03
CA PRO A 398 24.54 -34.76 -12.36
C PRO A 398 24.69 -34.38 -10.87
N PRO A 399 25.23 -35.28 -10.03
CA PRO A 399 25.34 -35.06 -8.58
C PRO A 399 25.98 -33.71 -8.19
N ASP A 400 27.11 -33.35 -8.82
CA ASP A 400 27.84 -32.12 -8.51
C ASP A 400 27.02 -30.86 -8.84
N LEU A 401 26.27 -30.90 -9.95
CA LEU A 401 25.38 -29.82 -10.35
C LEU A 401 24.13 -29.73 -9.47
N ARG A 402 23.65 -30.85 -8.93
CA ARG A 402 22.54 -30.89 -7.98
C ARG A 402 22.91 -30.22 -6.67
N ALA A 403 24.04 -30.61 -6.07
CA ALA A 403 24.52 -30.03 -4.82
C ALA A 403 24.68 -28.50 -4.94
N ARG A 404 25.27 -28.04 -6.05
CA ARG A 404 25.43 -26.62 -6.36
C ARG A 404 24.11 -25.87 -6.53
N VAL A 405 23.12 -26.45 -7.22
CA VAL A 405 21.78 -25.84 -7.38
C VAL A 405 21.03 -25.76 -6.04
N ASP A 406 21.24 -26.72 -5.13
CA ASP A 406 20.65 -26.69 -3.79
C ASP A 406 21.32 -25.63 -2.88
N GLU A 407 22.63 -25.44 -3.00
CA GLU A 407 23.35 -24.33 -2.36
C GLU A 407 22.89 -22.97 -2.92
N ASP A 408 22.90 -22.79 -4.24
CA ASP A 408 22.44 -21.58 -4.92
C ASP A 408 20.97 -21.26 -4.53
N MET A 409 20.12 -22.28 -4.36
CA MET A 409 18.72 -22.11 -3.93
C MET A 409 18.64 -21.58 -2.50
N THR A 410 19.48 -22.12 -1.62
CA THR A 410 19.56 -21.69 -0.22
C THR A 410 20.08 -20.25 -0.15
N ARG A 411 21.13 -19.92 -0.91
CA ARG A 411 21.65 -18.55 -1.08
C ARG A 411 20.57 -17.59 -1.57
N GLU A 412 19.98 -17.85 -2.73
CA GLU A 412 18.98 -16.95 -3.33
C GLU A 412 17.68 -16.87 -2.53
N THR A 413 17.28 -17.92 -1.81
CA THR A 413 16.13 -17.88 -0.91
C THR A 413 16.43 -17.07 0.34
N THR A 414 17.63 -17.18 0.92
CA THR A 414 18.05 -16.32 2.04
C THR A 414 18.21 -14.87 1.58
N ARG A 415 18.84 -14.61 0.43
CA ARG A 415 18.93 -13.26 -0.19
C ARG A 415 17.54 -12.66 -0.45
N PHE A 416 16.62 -13.42 -1.03
CA PHE A 416 15.21 -13.01 -1.19
C PHE A 416 14.54 -12.75 0.17
N THR A 417 14.81 -13.57 1.17
CA THR A 417 14.27 -13.42 2.54
C THR A 417 14.77 -12.11 3.15
N TYR A 418 16.08 -11.87 3.22
CA TYR A 418 16.60 -10.60 3.73
C TYR A 418 16.11 -9.38 2.93
N LEU A 419 16.08 -9.43 1.58
CA LEU A 419 15.52 -8.34 0.75
C LEU A 419 14.00 -8.13 0.88
N SER A 420 13.25 -9.14 1.33
CA SER A 420 11.78 -9.04 1.51
C SER A 420 11.37 -8.72 2.96
N TYR A 421 12.13 -9.20 3.94
CA TYR A 421 12.02 -8.83 5.35
C TYR A 421 12.58 -7.44 5.62
N GLN A 422 13.58 -6.96 4.87
CA GLN A 422 14.08 -5.60 5.05
C GLN A 422 13.10 -4.53 4.53
N ARG A 423 12.21 -4.16 5.44
CA ARG A 423 12.03 -2.76 5.88
C ARG A 423 13.26 -2.22 6.65
N GLY A 424 14.37 -2.94 6.64
CA GLY A 424 15.52 -2.78 7.54
C GLY A 424 16.39 -1.56 7.28
N THR A 425 16.17 -0.80 6.20
CA THR A 425 16.71 0.58 6.12
C THR A 425 16.29 1.39 7.34
N GLU A 426 15.10 1.15 7.91
CA GLU A 426 14.56 1.84 9.08
C GLU A 426 15.34 1.45 10.35
N THR A 427 15.52 0.15 10.60
CA THR A 427 16.29 -0.39 11.74
C THR A 427 17.76 0.05 11.72
N LEU A 428 18.33 0.22 10.52
CA LEU A 428 19.69 0.70 10.34
C LEU A 428 19.80 2.21 10.50
N ARG A 429 18.89 2.98 9.88
CA ARG A 429 18.80 4.44 10.11
C ARG A 429 18.60 4.76 11.59
N SER A 430 17.89 3.94 12.36
CA SER A 430 17.76 4.15 13.82
C SER A 430 19.02 3.81 14.65
N ALA A 431 19.98 3.07 14.08
CA ALA A 431 21.28 2.79 14.70
C ALA A 431 22.35 3.85 14.34
N MET A 432 22.22 4.48 13.18
CA MET A 432 23.09 5.57 12.72
C MET A 432 22.93 6.85 13.56
N LYS A 433 24.01 7.63 13.65
CA LYS A 433 24.02 8.94 14.32
C LYS A 433 23.03 9.91 13.65
N PRO A 434 22.33 10.78 14.41
CA PRO A 434 21.29 11.68 13.88
C PRO A 434 21.68 12.48 12.62
N GLU A 435 22.91 12.97 12.59
CA GLU A 435 23.52 13.69 11.47
C GLU A 435 23.62 12.85 10.18
N ASP A 436 23.87 11.55 10.31
CA ASP A 436 24.07 10.62 9.20
C ASP A 436 22.76 9.97 8.72
N GLN A 437 21.70 9.99 9.55
CA GLN A 437 20.36 9.45 9.21
C GLN A 437 19.73 10.12 7.98
N HIS A 438 20.26 11.24 7.50
CA HIS A 438 19.75 11.97 6.34
C HIS A 438 20.48 11.61 5.03
N ASN A 439 21.63 10.94 5.13
CA ASN A 439 22.43 10.51 3.99
C ASN A 439 21.78 9.29 3.28
N PRO A 440 22.06 9.08 1.98
CA PRO A 440 21.68 7.85 1.30
C PRO A 440 22.53 6.70 1.83
N VAL A 441 21.89 5.68 2.40
CA VAL A 441 22.58 4.57 3.07
C VAL A 441 22.82 3.43 2.09
N ARG A 442 24.11 3.10 1.85
CA ARG A 442 24.50 1.80 1.28
C ARG A 442 24.69 0.81 2.42
N CYS A 443 23.64 0.04 2.70
CA CYS A 443 23.71 -1.08 3.63
C CYS A 443 24.28 -2.30 2.92
N LEU A 444 25.34 -2.87 3.48
CA LEU A 444 25.88 -4.15 3.07
C LEU A 444 25.51 -5.21 4.11
N ILE A 445 24.54 -6.07 3.81
CA ILE A 445 24.34 -7.30 4.56
C ILE A 445 25.29 -8.35 3.97
N VAL A 446 26.23 -8.82 4.79
CA VAL A 446 27.05 -9.99 4.46
C VAL A 446 26.45 -11.21 5.13
N LEU A 447 26.06 -12.18 4.32
CA LEU A 447 25.55 -13.48 4.72
C LEU A 447 26.72 -14.47 4.82
N TYR A 448 26.95 -15.05 5.98
CA TYR A 448 28.05 -15.97 6.25
C TYR A 448 27.55 -17.26 6.90
N LYS A 449 28.29 -18.35 6.70
CA LYS A 449 28.11 -19.59 7.47
C LYS A 449 29.05 -19.58 8.67
N THR A 450 28.56 -19.92 9.85
CA THR A 450 29.42 -20.07 11.06
C THR A 450 30.08 -21.44 11.16
N SER A 451 29.63 -22.42 10.38
CA SER A 451 30.30 -23.72 10.15
C SER A 451 29.94 -24.25 8.75
N PRO A 452 30.81 -25.03 8.07
CA PRO A 452 30.43 -25.75 6.84
C PRO A 452 29.23 -26.68 7.01
N GLU A 453 29.03 -27.20 8.23
CA GLU A 453 28.00 -28.18 8.59
C GLU A 453 26.67 -27.54 9.06
N GLU A 454 26.59 -26.21 9.22
CA GLU A 454 25.36 -25.53 9.63
C GLU A 454 24.40 -25.31 8.44
N ASP A 455 23.12 -25.63 8.65
CA ASP A 455 22.03 -25.32 7.73
C ASP A 455 21.65 -23.83 7.81
N GLY A 456 22.02 -23.07 6.77
CA GLY A 456 21.59 -21.69 6.55
C GLY A 456 22.72 -20.65 6.63
N TYR A 457 22.35 -19.37 6.55
CA TYR A 457 23.29 -18.24 6.61
C TYR A 457 22.85 -17.23 7.67
N LYS A 458 23.81 -16.69 8.42
CA LYS A 458 23.63 -15.61 9.39
C LYS A 458 24.03 -14.28 8.74
N GLY A 459 23.30 -13.20 9.01
CA GLY A 459 23.58 -11.88 8.47
C GLY A 459 24.38 -11.02 9.43
N ARG A 460 25.48 -10.43 8.96
CA ARG A 460 26.14 -9.29 9.59
C ARG A 460 25.87 -8.06 8.74
N ILE A 461 25.45 -6.97 9.37
CA ILE A 461 25.21 -5.72 8.67
C ILE A 461 26.43 -4.82 8.83
N TYR A 462 26.85 -4.22 7.72
CA TYR A 462 27.87 -3.19 7.67
C TYR A 462 27.17 -1.90 7.25
N GLU A 463 27.23 -0.93 8.14
CA GLU A 463 26.79 0.45 7.95
C GLU A 463 27.97 1.28 7.40
N ASP A 464 27.68 2.48 6.90
CA ASP A 464 28.68 3.46 6.42
C ASP A 464 29.66 2.99 5.32
N LEU A 465 29.14 2.51 4.18
CA LEU A 465 29.91 2.50 2.92
C LEU A 465 29.83 3.89 2.25
N PRO A 466 30.90 4.72 2.29
CA PRO A 466 30.84 6.07 1.74
C PRO A 466 30.70 6.07 0.21
N VAL A 467 29.79 6.90 -0.30
CA VAL A 467 29.57 7.05 -1.74
C VAL A 467 30.49 8.13 -2.32
N SER A 468 31.51 7.74 -3.07
CA SER A 468 32.23 8.65 -3.96
C SER A 468 31.48 8.75 -5.30
N GLY A 469 30.73 9.84 -5.51
CA GLY A 469 30.19 10.19 -6.83
C GLY A 469 28.69 10.47 -6.87
N THR A 470 28.26 11.17 -7.94
CA THR A 470 26.96 11.82 -8.09
C THR A 470 25.83 10.92 -8.65
N GLU A 471 25.99 9.60 -8.62
CA GLU A 471 25.00 8.67 -9.17
C GLU A 471 23.99 8.18 -8.12
N SER A 472 22.73 8.60 -8.28
CA SER A 472 21.55 8.07 -7.58
C SER A 472 21.55 8.19 -6.03
N ALA A 473 21.10 9.34 -5.52
CA ALA A 473 20.78 9.52 -4.10
C ALA A 473 19.55 8.68 -3.66
N ARG A 474 19.76 7.39 -3.42
CA ARG A 474 18.80 6.43 -2.89
C ARG A 474 19.50 5.48 -1.93
N ASP A 475 18.78 4.99 -0.94
CA ASP A 475 19.23 3.86 -0.14
C ASP A 475 19.35 2.63 -1.04
N GLU A 476 20.48 1.95 -0.95
CA GLU A 476 20.75 0.70 -1.66
C GLU A 476 21.17 -0.35 -0.63
N ILE A 477 20.26 -1.27 -0.32
CA ILE A 477 20.60 -2.49 0.42
C ILE A 477 21.19 -3.49 -0.58
N GLY A 478 22.49 -3.78 -0.43
CA GLY A 478 23.13 -4.93 -1.03
C GLY A 478 23.10 -6.11 -0.05
N VAL A 479 22.71 -7.29 -0.54
CA VAL A 479 22.80 -8.55 0.22
C VAL A 479 23.77 -9.48 -0.49
N TRP A 480 24.94 -9.65 0.09
CA TRP A 480 26.09 -10.36 -0.45
C TRP A 480 26.46 -11.51 0.47
N PHE A 481 27.23 -12.46 -0.01
CA PHE A 481 27.81 -13.53 0.80
C PHE A 481 29.26 -13.21 1.15
N ASP A 482 29.79 -13.80 2.23
CA ASP A 482 31.16 -13.56 2.68
C ASP A 482 32.21 -13.91 1.61
N ASP A 483 32.01 -15.01 0.89
CA ASP A 483 32.83 -15.41 -0.26
C ASP A 483 32.82 -14.40 -1.43
N GLU A 484 31.66 -13.81 -1.73
CA GLU A 484 31.51 -12.74 -2.74
C GLU A 484 32.26 -11.45 -2.35
N VAL A 485 32.41 -11.17 -1.06
CA VAL A 485 33.09 -9.98 -0.53
C VAL A 485 34.60 -10.19 -0.39
N ILE A 486 35.02 -11.36 0.09
CA ILE A 486 36.43 -11.64 0.44
C ILE A 486 37.29 -11.92 -0.80
N ASN A 487 36.71 -12.52 -1.86
CA ASN A 487 37.50 -12.84 -3.06
C ASN A 487 36.68 -12.71 -4.36
N PRO A 488 36.78 -11.56 -5.07
CA PRO A 488 36.11 -11.35 -6.35
C PRO A 488 36.44 -12.40 -7.43
N ALA A 489 37.60 -13.06 -7.36
CA ALA A 489 37.98 -14.14 -8.28
C ALA A 489 37.42 -15.52 -7.88
N VAL A 490 37.01 -15.73 -6.63
CA VAL A 490 36.19 -16.89 -6.24
C VAL A 490 34.78 -16.75 -6.82
N SER A 491 34.26 -15.52 -6.94
CA SER A 491 33.03 -15.27 -7.69
C SER A 491 33.10 -15.78 -9.14
N GLU A 492 34.29 -15.87 -9.77
CA GLU A 492 34.46 -16.44 -11.11
C GLU A 492 34.45 -17.97 -11.15
N ARG A 493 34.86 -18.66 -10.09
CA ARG A 493 34.65 -20.13 -9.95
C ARG A 493 33.21 -20.46 -9.55
N GLN A 494 32.56 -19.55 -8.82
CA GLN A 494 31.15 -19.63 -8.44
C GLN A 494 30.19 -19.04 -9.48
N ARG A 495 30.69 -18.38 -10.54
CA ARG A 495 29.87 -17.98 -11.69
C ARG A 495 29.16 -19.22 -12.23
N PRO A 496 27.88 -19.08 -12.62
CA PRO A 496 27.06 -20.21 -13.01
C PRO A 496 27.75 -21.06 -14.08
N VAL A 497 27.56 -22.38 -14.01
CA VAL A 497 28.13 -23.32 -15.00
C VAL A 497 27.81 -22.80 -16.41
N PRO A 498 28.84 -22.46 -17.22
CA PRO A 498 28.64 -21.77 -18.48
C PRO A 498 27.60 -22.48 -19.34
N GLY A 499 26.58 -21.73 -19.78
CA GLY A 499 25.44 -22.26 -20.54
C GLY A 499 24.24 -22.73 -19.72
N LEU A 500 24.38 -23.39 -18.56
CA LEU A 500 23.22 -23.95 -17.84
C LEU A 500 22.24 -22.86 -17.36
N TYR A 501 22.77 -21.79 -16.78
CA TYR A 501 21.95 -20.65 -16.32
C TYR A 501 21.42 -19.81 -17.47
N ASP A 502 22.11 -19.75 -18.61
CA ASP A 502 21.63 -19.04 -19.80
C ASP A 502 20.52 -19.82 -20.51
N ILE A 503 20.61 -21.14 -20.56
CA ILE A 503 19.52 -22.04 -20.96
C ILE A 503 18.32 -21.83 -20.01
N ALA A 504 18.53 -21.89 -18.69
CA ALA A 504 17.44 -21.67 -17.72
C ALA A 504 16.82 -20.26 -17.84
N ARG A 505 17.63 -19.22 -18.07
CA ARG A 505 17.17 -17.85 -18.34
C ARG A 505 16.35 -17.77 -19.63
N LEU A 506 16.77 -18.44 -20.70
CA LEU A 506 16.05 -18.50 -21.97
C LEU A 506 14.71 -19.25 -21.82
N CYS A 507 14.73 -20.43 -21.17
CA CYS A 507 13.53 -21.20 -20.86
C CYS A 507 12.55 -20.41 -19.98
N LEU A 508 13.04 -19.64 -19.00
CA LEU A 508 12.19 -18.74 -18.21
C LEU A 508 11.60 -17.61 -19.05
N ALA A 509 12.38 -16.98 -19.93
CA ALA A 509 11.86 -15.95 -20.82
C ALA A 509 10.75 -16.47 -21.74
N VAL A 510 10.91 -17.68 -22.29
CA VAL A 510 9.86 -18.36 -23.09
C VAL A 510 8.64 -18.74 -22.23
N SER A 511 8.87 -19.28 -21.02
CA SER A 511 7.81 -19.62 -20.07
C SER A 511 7.01 -18.39 -19.63
N ASP A 512 7.68 -17.27 -19.38
CA ASP A 512 7.08 -15.98 -19.05
C ASP A 512 6.28 -15.41 -20.22
N TYR A 513 6.85 -15.44 -21.42
CA TYR A 513 6.19 -15.04 -22.67
C TYR A 513 4.86 -15.79 -22.86
N ILE A 514 4.85 -17.11 -22.67
CA ILE A 514 3.64 -17.95 -22.77
C ILE A 514 2.67 -17.63 -21.62
N SER A 515 3.18 -17.56 -20.39
CA SER A 515 2.37 -17.32 -19.18
C SER A 515 1.69 -15.96 -19.19
N VAL A 516 2.38 -14.90 -19.62
CA VAL A 516 1.83 -13.54 -19.77
C VAL A 516 0.73 -13.52 -20.82
N ARG A 517 0.90 -14.19 -21.97
CA ARG A 517 -0.13 -14.30 -23.02
C ARG A 517 -1.38 -14.99 -22.53
N TRP A 518 -1.24 -16.20 -21.97
CA TRP A 518 -2.36 -16.95 -21.43
C TRP A 518 -3.11 -16.15 -20.36
N LEU A 519 -2.38 -15.48 -19.46
CA LEU A 519 -2.98 -14.66 -18.42
C LEU A 519 -3.64 -13.40 -18.98
N THR A 520 -3.11 -12.81 -20.05
CA THR A 520 -3.69 -11.68 -20.78
C THR A 520 -5.01 -12.08 -21.45
N MET A 521 -5.06 -13.24 -22.12
CA MET A 521 -6.30 -13.80 -22.68
C MET A 521 -7.33 -14.10 -21.58
N LYS A 522 -6.90 -14.75 -20.50
CA LYS A 522 -7.75 -15.07 -19.35
C LYS A 522 -8.32 -13.80 -18.69
N ALA A 523 -7.52 -12.76 -18.52
CA ALA A 523 -7.96 -11.46 -18.01
C ALA A 523 -9.07 -10.83 -18.88
N HIS A 524 -8.89 -10.85 -20.20
CA HIS A 524 -9.87 -10.32 -21.16
C HIS A 524 -11.19 -11.13 -21.20
N ILE A 525 -11.12 -12.45 -21.05
CA ILE A 525 -12.32 -13.30 -20.97
C ILE A 525 -13.05 -13.07 -19.63
N LEU A 526 -12.32 -13.01 -18.51
CA LEU A 526 -12.91 -12.86 -17.18
C LEU A 526 -13.53 -11.48 -16.96
N SER A 527 -12.92 -10.40 -17.45
CA SER A 527 -13.45 -9.05 -17.29
C SER A 527 -14.82 -8.85 -17.96
N ARG A 528 -15.06 -9.56 -19.07
CA ARG A 528 -16.36 -9.58 -19.77
C ARG A 528 -17.39 -10.43 -19.05
N ARG A 529 -16.99 -11.60 -18.51
CA ARG A 529 -17.90 -12.50 -17.78
C ARG A 529 -18.34 -11.97 -16.41
N ARG A 530 -17.53 -11.14 -15.74
CA ARG A 530 -17.76 -10.66 -14.36
C ARG A 530 -18.27 -9.23 -14.24
N ILE A 531 -18.75 -8.59 -15.32
CA ILE A 531 -19.20 -7.19 -15.26
C ILE A 531 -20.41 -6.98 -14.31
N ALA A 532 -21.21 -8.03 -14.06
CA ALA A 532 -22.27 -8.00 -13.07
C ALA A 532 -21.73 -7.87 -11.64
N ASP A 533 -20.58 -8.51 -11.34
CA ASP A 533 -20.00 -8.56 -9.99
C ASP A 533 -19.24 -7.29 -9.59
N THR A 534 -18.74 -6.52 -10.57
CA THR A 534 -18.00 -5.27 -10.30
C THR A 534 -18.86 -4.22 -9.59
N LEU A 535 -18.24 -3.23 -8.92
CA LEU A 535 -18.96 -2.21 -8.14
C LEU A 535 -20.15 -1.58 -8.92
N PRO A 536 -21.38 -1.59 -8.38
CA PRO A 536 -22.55 -0.99 -9.03
C PRO A 536 -22.69 0.51 -8.75
N HIS A 537 -22.22 1.00 -7.59
CA HIS A 537 -22.42 2.38 -7.15
C HIS A 537 -21.12 3.18 -7.16
N MET A 538 -21.06 4.18 -8.04
CA MET A 538 -20.09 5.27 -7.99
C MET A 538 -20.69 6.41 -7.15
N ALA A 539 -19.85 7.18 -6.46
CA ALA A 539 -20.27 8.45 -5.88
C ALA A 539 -20.90 9.34 -6.98
N PRO A 540 -21.96 10.11 -6.67
CA PRO A 540 -22.52 11.05 -7.63
C PRO A 540 -21.45 12.03 -8.10
N HIS A 541 -21.26 12.11 -9.41
CA HIS A 541 -20.20 12.88 -10.04
C HIS A 541 -20.45 14.38 -9.82
N PRO A 542 -19.50 15.15 -9.24
CA PRO A 542 -19.61 16.61 -9.25
C PRO A 542 -19.57 17.08 -10.71
N ALA A 543 -20.58 17.85 -11.12
CA ALA A 543 -20.92 18.34 -12.47
C ALA A 543 -20.00 17.96 -13.66
N GLU A 544 -20.58 17.45 -14.75
CA GLU A 544 -19.86 16.94 -15.93
C GLU A 544 -18.95 17.97 -16.64
N GLY A 545 -17.69 18.08 -16.18
CA GLY A 545 -16.57 18.53 -16.99
C GLY A 545 -15.88 17.32 -17.64
N ASP A 546 -15.60 17.39 -18.94
CA ASP A 546 -15.04 16.24 -19.69
C ASP A 546 -13.66 15.79 -19.15
N ILE A 547 -13.64 14.61 -18.52
CA ILE A 547 -12.42 13.95 -18.01
C ILE A 547 -11.73 13.14 -19.12
N SER A 548 -12.44 12.77 -20.20
CA SER A 548 -11.93 11.84 -21.21
C SER A 548 -10.77 12.40 -22.05
N THR A 549 -10.66 13.73 -22.12
CA THR A 549 -9.67 14.46 -22.93
C THR A 549 -8.39 14.88 -22.17
N ARG A 550 -8.28 14.62 -20.86
CA ARG A 550 -7.16 15.13 -20.02
C ARG A 550 -5.99 14.18 -19.80
N ILE A 551 -5.98 12.99 -20.43
CA ILE A 551 -4.74 12.22 -20.64
C ILE A 551 -4.32 12.46 -22.08
N PRO A 552 -3.31 13.31 -22.37
CA PRO A 552 -2.91 13.57 -23.74
C PRO A 552 -2.42 12.29 -24.43
N ASP A 553 -2.92 12.02 -25.63
CA ASP A 553 -2.46 10.90 -26.45
C ASP A 553 -1.04 11.18 -26.98
N ALA A 554 -0.05 10.68 -26.24
CA ALA A 554 1.37 10.61 -26.61
C ALA A 554 1.88 9.15 -26.60
#